data_AF-A0A1I5HXD4-F1
#
_entry.id   AF-A0A1I5HXD4-F1
#
_cell.length_a   1.000
_cell.length_b   1.000
_cell.length_c   1.000
_cell.angle_alpha   90.00
_cell.angle_beta   90.00
_cell.angle_gamma   90.00
#
_symmetry.space_group_name_H-M   'P 1'
#
loop_
_entity.id
_entity.type
_entity.pdbx_description
1 polymer ?
#
loop_
_entity_poly.entity_id
_entity_poly.type
_entity_poly.pdbx_seq_one_letter_code
_entity_poly.pdbx_strand_id
1 'polypeptide(L)' 'MAADLVPDSLWERVEPLLPVRPPRRYRFPGRRPVDDRTALRGIMYVLRNGISWSQLPTAAFGVSGVTCWRRMRDWTEAG' A
#
# COMPACT_ATOMS: atom_id res chain seq x y z
N MET A 1 9.60 -17.79 -0.85
CA MET A 1 9.72 -16.32 -0.73
C MET A 1 9.00 -15.73 -1.92
N ALA A 2 7.93 -14.95 -1.70
CA ALA A 2 7.23 -14.32 -2.81
C ALA A 2 8.25 -13.49 -3.58
N ALA A 3 8.42 -13.76 -4.88
CA ALA A 3 9.16 -12.91 -5.79
C ALA A 3 8.86 -11.44 -5.44
N ASP A 4 9.87 -10.58 -5.44
CA ASP A 4 9.70 -9.17 -5.07
C ASP A 4 8.53 -8.59 -5.88
N LEU A 5 7.36 -8.45 -5.24
CA LEU A 5 6.10 -8.13 -5.91
C LEU A 5 6.12 -6.71 -6.47
N VAL A 6 7.01 -5.88 -5.93
CA VAL A 6 7.21 -4.50 -6.35
C VAL A 6 8.72 -4.28 -6.45
N PRO A 7 9.35 -4.78 -7.53
CA PRO A 7 10.76 -4.50 -7.80
C PRO A 7 10.95 -2.99 -8.02
N ASP A 8 12.18 -2.51 -7.82
CA ASP A 8 12.50 -1.07 -7.93
C ASP A 8 12.06 -0.48 -9.27
N SER A 9 12.29 -1.20 -10.37
CA SER A 9 11.88 -0.77 -11.72
C SER A 9 10.37 -0.64 -11.93
N LEU A 10 9.56 -1.41 -11.21
CA LEU A 10 8.11 -1.22 -11.19
C LEU A 10 7.75 -0.03 -10.30
N TRP A 11 8.39 0.07 -9.14
CA TRP A 11 8.14 1.15 -8.19
C TRP A 11 8.40 2.52 -8.81
N GLU A 12 9.54 2.70 -9.49
CA GLU A 12 9.92 3.94 -10.18
C GLU A 12 8.89 4.40 -11.23
N ARG A 13 8.14 3.46 -11.82
CA ARG A 13 7.09 3.77 -12.79
C ARG A 13 5.75 4.08 -12.13
N VAL A 14 5.46 3.44 -11.00
CA VAL A 14 4.17 3.56 -10.30
C VAL A 14 4.16 4.74 -9.34
N GLU A 15 5.24 4.98 -8.61
CA GLU A 15 5.33 6.04 -7.58
C GLU A 15 4.88 7.42 -8.10
N PRO A 16 5.29 7.89 -9.28
CA PRO A 16 4.88 9.20 -9.80
C PRO A 16 3.38 9.29 -10.13
N LEU A 17 2.71 8.15 -10.31
CA LEU A 17 1.28 8.08 -10.64
C LEU A 17 0.42 8.09 -9.37
N LEU A 18 1.01 7.81 -8.21
CA LEU A 18 0.26 7.78 -6.96
C LEU A 18 -0.09 9.22 -6.52
N PRO A 19 -1.28 9.43 -5.95
CA PRO A 19 -1.65 10.74 -5.46
C PRO A 19 -0.70 11.19 -4.34
N VAL A 20 -0.32 12.47 -4.40
CA VAL A 20 0.52 13.09 -3.36
C VAL A 20 -0.23 13.04 -2.04
N ARG A 21 0.43 12.49 -1.01
CA ARG A 21 -0.17 12.42 0.32
C ARG A 21 -0.37 13.83 0.88
N PRO A 22 -1.53 14.11 1.51
CA PRO A 22 -1.71 15.36 2.21
C PRO A 22 -0.66 15.53 3.31
N PRO A 23 -0.21 16.78 3.57
CA PRO A 23 0.78 17.04 4.60
C PRO A 23 0.27 16.58 5.96
N ARG A 24 1.18 16.02 6.76
CA ARG A 24 0.85 15.61 8.13
C ARG A 24 0.42 16.83 8.95
N ARG A 25 -0.57 16.62 9.82
CA ARG A 25 -0.94 17.61 10.83
C ARG A 25 0.29 17.98 11.66
N TYR A 26 0.55 19.28 11.83
CA TYR A 26 1.69 19.75 12.63
C TYR A 26 1.52 19.39 14.11
N ARG A 27 0.31 19.63 14.66
CA ARG A 27 -0.02 19.33 16.06
C ARG A 27 -0.78 18.01 16.17
N PHE A 28 -0.35 17.15 17.09
CA PHE A 28 -0.92 15.81 17.33
C PHE A 28 -1.00 14.94 16.05
N PRO A 29 0.14 14.60 15.43
CA PRO A 29 0.17 14.00 14.11
C PRO A 29 -0.29 12.53 14.04
N GLY A 30 -0.58 11.90 15.18
CA GLY A 30 -0.96 10.48 15.24
C GLY A 30 0.12 9.52 14.75
N ARG A 31 -0.30 8.29 14.43
CA ARG A 31 0.58 7.23 13.93
C ARG A 31 1.15 7.60 12.55
N ARG A 32 2.42 7.25 12.30
CA ARG A 32 3.02 7.43 10.97
C ARG A 32 2.26 6.61 9.93
N PRO A 33 1.87 7.22 8.78
CA PRO A 33 1.29 6.45 7.69
C PRO A 33 2.26 5.39 7.21
N VAL A 34 1.71 4.25 6.80
CA VAL A 34 2.47 3.19 6.13
C VAL A 34 3.05 3.73 4.83
N ASP A 35 4.22 3.25 4.45
CA ASP A 35 4.87 3.52 3.18
C ASP A 35 4.04 3.03 1.95
N ASP A 36 4.11 3.75 0.83
CA ASP A 36 3.24 3.48 -0.34
C ASP A 36 3.67 2.24 -1.10
N ARG A 37 4.97 1.98 -1.17
CA ARG A 37 5.49 0.74 -1.72
C ARG A 37 5.06 -0.45 -0.88
N THR A 38 5.06 -0.29 0.44
CA THR A 38 4.57 -1.33 1.37
C THR A 38 3.09 -1.63 1.17
N ALA A 39 2.25 -0.60 1.02
CA ALA A 39 0.84 -0.77 0.71
C ALA A 39 0.65 -1.45 -0.66
N LEU A 40 1.39 -1.03 -1.70
CA LEU A 40 1.33 -1.61 -3.04
C LEU A 40 1.73 -3.10 -3.03
N ARG A 41 2.78 -3.48 -2.30
CA ARG A 41 3.17 -4.90 -2.13
C ARG A 41 2.04 -5.73 -1.53
N GLY A 42 1.37 -5.20 -0.51
CA GLY A 42 0.21 -5.85 0.11
C GLY A 42 -0.97 -5.99 -0.87
N ILE A 43 -1.30 -4.93 -1.62
CA ILE A 43 -2.35 -4.94 -2.65
C ILE A 43 -2.03 -6.00 -3.71
N MET A 44 -0.83 -6.00 -4.28
CA MET A 44 -0.40 -6.97 -5.29
C MET A 44 -0.49 -8.41 -4.78
N TYR A 45 -0.13 -8.66 -3.52
CA TYR A 45 -0.27 -9.99 -2.93
C TYR A 45 -1.74 -10.42 -2.83
N VAL A 46 -2.62 -9.56 -2.34
CA VAL A 46 -4.07 -9.86 -2.25
C VAL A 46 -4.63 -10.17 -3.63
N LEU A 47 -4.36 -9.32 -4.62
CA LEU A 47 -4.88 -9.46 -5.98
C LEU A 47 -4.32 -10.72 -6.68
N ARG A 48 -3.02 -11.01 -6.53
CA ARG A 48 -2.39 -12.17 -7.16
C ARG A 48 -2.88 -13.50 -6.59
N ASN A 49 -3.17 -13.56 -5.29
CA ASN A 49 -3.58 -14.79 -4.62
C ASN A 49 -5.10 -14.94 -4.50
N GLY A 50 -5.88 -13.90 -4.83
CA GLY A 50 -7.35 -13.93 -4.74
C GLY A 50 -7.87 -14.09 -3.32
N ILE A 51 -7.11 -13.68 -2.32
CA ILE A 51 -7.49 -13.79 -0.91
C ILE A 51 -8.29 -12.57 -0.46
N SER A 52 -8.96 -12.67 0.69
CA SER A 52 -9.60 -11.50 1.29
C SER A 52 -8.57 -10.53 1.89
N TRP A 53 -8.95 -9.26 2.05
CA TRP A 53 -8.09 -8.27 2.72
C TRP A 53 -7.76 -8.64 4.16
N SER A 54 -8.65 -9.34 4.89
CA SER A 54 -8.38 -9.78 6.27
C SER A 54 -7.36 -10.93 6.34
N GLN A 55 -7.16 -11.65 5.24
CA GLN A 55 -6.21 -12.76 5.14
C GLN A 55 -4.78 -12.32 4.79
N LEU A 56 -4.54 -11.03 4.54
CA LEU A 56 -3.19 -10.53 4.26
C LEU A 56 -2.27 -10.76 5.49
N PRO A 57 -1.14 -11.48 5.35
CA PRO A 57 -0.22 -11.74 6.46
C PRO A 57 0.47 -10.45 6.93
N THR A 58 -0.15 -9.74 7.87
CA THR A 58 0.29 -8.39 8.30
C THR A 58 1.72 -8.40 8.84
N ALA A 59 2.15 -9.46 9.53
CA ALA A 59 3.52 -9.60 10.03
C ALA A 59 4.58 -9.65 8.92
N ALA A 60 4.24 -10.24 7.76
CA ALA A 60 5.17 -10.35 6.62
C ALA A 60 5.21 -9.09 5.76
N PHE A 61 4.11 -8.33 5.71
CA PHE A 61 3.98 -7.14 4.86
C PHE A 61 4.12 -5.81 5.62
N GLY A 62 4.05 -5.81 6.96
CA GLY A 62 4.11 -4.57 7.75
C GLY A 62 2.88 -3.66 7.61
N VAL A 63 1.82 -4.14 6.94
CA VAL A 63 0.59 -3.41 6.66
C VAL A 63 -0.62 -4.33 6.77
N SER A 64 -1.72 -3.81 7.32
CA SER A 64 -2.98 -4.55 7.36
C SER A 64 -3.66 -4.52 6.00
N GLY A 65 -4.35 -5.58 5.61
CA GLY A 65 -5.06 -5.56 4.33
C GLY A 65 -6.22 -4.55 4.29
N VAL A 66 -6.78 -4.15 5.43
CA VAL A 66 -7.73 -3.03 5.49
C VAL A 66 -7.07 -1.71 5.09
N THR A 67 -5.83 -1.47 5.50
CA THR A 67 -5.05 -0.30 5.06
C THR A 67 -4.76 -0.37 3.56
N CYS A 68 -4.42 -1.56 3.04
CA CYS A 68 -4.23 -1.78 1.60
C CYS A 68 -5.50 -1.49 0.80
N TRP A 69 -6.66 -1.97 1.26
CA TRP A 69 -7.95 -1.70 0.60
C TRP A 69 -8.29 -0.21 0.56
N ARG A 70 -8.14 0.49 1.70
CA ARG A 70 -8.36 1.95 1.77
C ARG A 70 -7.44 2.66 0.78
N ARG A 71 -6.16 2.27 0.73
CA ARG A 71 -5.20 2.83 -0.20
C ARG A 71 -5.57 2.60 -1.66
N MET A 72 -5.92 1.37 -2.01
CA MET A 72 -6.36 1.04 -3.36
C MET A 72 -7.57 1.89 -3.76
N ARG A 73 -8.59 1.98 -2.89
CA ARG A 73 -9.77 2.81 -3.13
C ARG A 73 -9.41 4.29 -3.31
N ASP A 74 -8.64 4.86 -2.38
CA ASP A 74 -8.27 6.28 -2.42
C ASP A 74 -7.41 6.59 -3.66
N TRP A 75 -6.57 5.65 -4.12
CA TRP A 75 -5.82 5.77 -5.38
C TRP A 75 -6.73 5.70 -6.61
N THR A 76 -7.68 4.76 -6.64
CA THR A 76 -8.65 4.65 -7.75
C THR A 76 -9.59 5.86 -7.82
N GLU A 77 -9.97 6.44 -6.69
CA GLU A 77 -10.78 7.67 -6.67
C GLU A 77 -9.99 8.89 -7.17
N ALA A 78 -8.66 8.84 -7.15
CA ALA A 78 -7.79 9.91 -7.62
C ALA A 78 -7.45 9.84 -9.12
N GLY A 79 -7.58 8.69 -9.79
CA GLY A 79 -7.34 8.51 -11.23
C GLY A 79 -6.67 7.20 -11.61
#